data_AF-A0A382ZDW4-F1
#
_entry.id   AF-A0A382ZDW4-F1
#
_cell.length_a   1.000
_cell.length_b   1.000
_cell.length_c   1.000
_cell.angle_alpha   90.00
_cell.angle_beta   90.00
_cell.angle_gamma   90.00
#
_symmetry.space_group_name_H-M   'P 1'
#
loop_
_entity.id
_entity.type
_entity.pdbx_description
1 polymer ?
#
loop_
_entity_poly.entity_id
_entity_poly.type
_entity_poly.pdbx_seq_one_letter_code
_entity_poly.pdbx_strand_id
1 'polypeptide(L)'
;VRKGFFLLVSLLASCTSQVEQSADFSPVEQVEQVERVELLRAALSQDQSQGGLNLSIKVFEGEQLDGLTARMMRPVAFAETRYIPYLLKQVLEESGYWGAVRVVPQADPTAELSLQGRILYSDGFQLEVHILCRDSTGRVWLDQVYQDRASLVDYPDEIAVAEDPFRDLYVRLANDLALSLKVQSARTRSIVLDAALLRYAQALSPETFAGYLKPDGHDQLRIQGLPARDDPMYE
;
A
#
# COMPACT_ATOMS: atom_id res chain seq x y z
N VAL A 1 58.49 34.50 70.15
CA VAL A 1 57.12 35.01 70.41
C VAL A 1 56.57 35.65 69.15
N ARG A 2 55.75 34.93 68.38
CA ARG A 2 54.78 35.48 67.43
C ARG A 2 53.78 34.38 67.06
N LYS A 3 52.51 34.79 67.06
CA LYS A 3 51.30 34.00 67.27
C LYS A 3 50.91 33.19 66.03
N GLY A 4 50.34 32.01 66.28
CA GLY A 4 49.76 31.15 65.25
C GLY A 4 48.46 31.69 64.67
N PHE A 5 48.13 31.21 63.48
CA PHE A 5 46.80 31.23 62.91
C PHE A 5 46.64 29.96 62.07
N PHE A 6 45.91 28.99 62.61
CA PHE A 6 45.52 27.75 61.91
C PHE A 6 44.33 28.09 61.03
N LEU A 7 44.45 27.89 59.71
CA LEU A 7 43.37 28.10 58.75
C LEU A 7 42.84 26.73 58.34
N LEU A 8 41.66 26.39 58.88
CA LEU A 8 40.92 25.15 58.63
C LEU A 8 40.21 25.28 57.27
N VAL A 9 40.58 24.44 56.30
CA VAL A 9 39.93 24.38 54.98
C VAL A 9 38.89 23.25 55.01
N SER A 10 37.61 23.62 55.04
CA SER A 10 36.47 22.69 54.96
C SER A 10 36.14 22.37 53.50
N LEU A 11 36.31 21.11 53.10
CA LEU A 11 35.85 20.57 51.82
C LEU A 11 34.36 20.22 51.93
N LEU A 12 33.48 21.03 51.32
CA LEU A 12 32.08 20.66 51.10
C LEU A 12 31.97 19.91 49.77
N ALA A 13 31.86 18.58 49.85
CA ALA A 13 31.47 17.75 48.71
C ALA A 13 29.95 17.88 48.51
N SER A 14 29.54 18.62 47.47
CA SER A 14 28.15 18.71 47.06
C SER A 14 27.80 17.50 46.19
N CYS A 15 27.08 16.54 46.74
CA CYS A 15 26.48 15.45 45.97
C CYS A 15 25.26 15.99 45.21
N THR A 16 25.42 16.34 43.95
CA THR A 16 24.30 16.57 43.04
C THR A 16 23.84 15.22 42.51
N SER A 17 22.78 14.66 43.08
CA SER A 17 22.08 13.50 42.51
C SER A 17 21.19 13.97 41.37
N GLN A 18 21.63 13.80 40.12
CA GLN A 18 20.72 13.86 38.98
C GLN A 18 19.79 12.66 39.05
N VAL A 19 18.51 12.91 39.28
CA VAL A 19 17.46 11.93 39.03
C VAL A 19 17.30 11.88 37.51
N GLU A 20 17.96 10.92 36.87
CA GLU A 20 17.60 10.54 35.50
C GLU A 20 16.20 9.93 35.56
N GLN A 21 15.23 10.70 35.06
CA GLN A 21 13.88 10.25 34.86
C GLN A 21 13.92 9.24 33.72
N SER A 22 14.04 7.95 34.07
CA SER A 22 13.92 6.85 33.13
C SER A 22 12.56 6.97 32.44
N ALA A 23 12.57 7.26 31.14
CA ALA A 23 11.38 7.13 30.33
C ALA A 23 10.88 5.69 30.46
N ASP A 24 9.61 5.56 30.83
CA ASP A 24 8.91 4.28 30.88
C ASP A 24 8.74 3.78 29.44
N PHE A 25 9.74 3.05 28.94
CA PHE A 25 9.63 2.28 27.72
C PHE A 25 8.85 1.01 28.06
N SER A 26 7.53 1.15 28.15
CA SER A 26 6.65 0.00 27.97
C SER A 26 7.09 -0.73 26.70
N PRO A 27 7.24 -2.07 26.70
CA PRO A 27 7.73 -2.79 25.54
C PRO A 27 6.86 -2.45 24.33
N VAL A 28 7.43 -1.71 23.38
CA VAL A 28 6.82 -1.55 22.06
C VAL A 28 6.69 -2.97 21.52
N GLU A 29 5.48 -3.39 21.19
CA GLU A 29 5.22 -4.65 20.51
C GLU A 29 6.22 -4.78 19.36
N GLN A 30 7.09 -5.79 19.42
CA GLN A 30 8.23 -5.87 18.51
C GLN A 30 7.70 -6.22 17.12
N VAL A 31 7.46 -5.20 16.29
CA VAL A 31 7.23 -5.40 14.85
C VAL A 31 8.51 -5.99 14.27
N GLU A 32 8.42 -7.26 13.87
CA GLU A 32 9.53 -8.05 13.36
C GLU A 32 9.90 -7.60 11.94
N GLN A 33 11.20 -7.52 11.65
CA GLN A 33 11.70 -7.26 10.30
C GLN A 33 11.28 -8.42 9.39
N VAL A 34 10.75 -8.10 8.22
CA VAL A 34 10.33 -9.12 7.26
C VAL A 34 11.58 -9.69 6.59
N GLU A 35 11.72 -11.02 6.57
CA GLU A 35 12.78 -11.68 5.82
C GLU A 35 12.59 -11.44 4.31
N ARG A 36 13.70 -11.31 3.57
CA ARG A 36 13.67 -11.07 2.12
C ARG A 36 12.75 -12.03 1.40
N VAL A 37 11.79 -11.50 0.64
CA VAL A 37 10.79 -12.30 -0.07
C VAL A 37 11.09 -12.33 -1.56
N GLU A 38 11.07 -13.52 -2.16
CA GLU A 38 11.22 -13.66 -3.60
C GLU A 38 9.93 -13.27 -4.34
N LEU A 39 10.07 -12.44 -5.37
CA LEU A 39 8.96 -12.06 -6.23
C LEU A 39 8.51 -13.24 -7.09
N LEU A 40 7.24 -13.63 -6.97
CA LEU A 40 6.60 -14.56 -7.88
C LEU A 40 6.53 -13.90 -9.26
N ARG A 41 7.05 -14.60 -10.27
CA ARG A 41 6.99 -14.15 -11.67
C ARG A 41 6.08 -15.04 -12.50
N ALA A 42 5.33 -14.45 -13.42
CA ALA A 42 4.54 -15.19 -14.39
C ALA A 42 5.46 -15.99 -15.31
N ALA A 43 5.08 -17.24 -15.62
CA ALA A 43 5.83 -18.05 -16.57
C ALA A 43 5.74 -17.40 -17.97
N LEU A 44 6.87 -17.31 -18.68
CA LEU A 44 6.95 -16.75 -20.03
C LEU A 44 6.21 -17.59 -21.11
N SER A 45 5.50 -18.65 -20.71
CA SER A 45 4.91 -19.67 -21.59
C SER A 45 3.39 -19.50 -21.76
N GLN A 46 3.01 -18.94 -22.91
CA GLN A 46 1.85 -19.26 -23.76
C GLN A 46 0.48 -19.57 -23.09
N ASP A 47 -0.18 -18.54 -22.58
CA ASP A 47 -1.58 -18.28 -22.91
C ASP A 47 -1.86 -16.78 -22.81
N GLN A 48 -1.30 -16.00 -23.74
CA GLN A 48 -1.58 -14.55 -23.84
C GLN A 48 -3.07 -14.26 -24.14
N SER A 49 -3.89 -15.28 -24.43
CA SER A 49 -5.32 -15.10 -24.72
C SER A 49 -6.18 -14.88 -23.47
N GLN A 50 -5.67 -15.22 -22.28
CA GLN A 50 -6.29 -14.88 -20.99
C GLN A 50 -5.50 -13.77 -20.26
N GLY A 51 -5.10 -12.73 -20.99
CA GLY A 51 -4.29 -11.61 -20.50
C GLY A 51 -4.63 -11.18 -19.06
N GLY A 52 -3.60 -10.78 -18.30
CA GLY A 52 -3.77 -10.33 -16.92
C GLY A 52 -4.77 -9.18 -16.81
N LEU A 53 -5.45 -9.09 -15.68
CA LEU A 53 -6.38 -7.98 -15.42
C LEU A 53 -5.62 -6.66 -15.28
N ASN A 54 -6.25 -5.57 -15.72
CA ASN A 54 -5.77 -4.21 -15.51
C ASN A 54 -6.01 -3.78 -14.04
N LEU A 55 -5.02 -3.14 -13.45
CA LEU A 55 -5.05 -2.75 -12.03
C LEU A 55 -4.85 -1.24 -11.89
N SER A 56 -5.84 -0.56 -11.30
CA SER A 56 -5.77 0.86 -10.96
C SER A 56 -5.52 1.03 -9.46
N ILE A 57 -4.36 1.57 -9.10
CA ILE A 57 -3.96 1.93 -7.75
C ILE A 57 -4.35 3.39 -7.50
N LYS A 58 -5.30 3.64 -6.61
CA LYS A 58 -5.57 5.00 -6.15
C LYS A 58 -4.36 5.48 -5.33
N VAL A 59 -3.97 6.74 -5.49
CA VAL A 59 -3.04 7.38 -4.54
C VAL A 59 -3.50 7.10 -3.11
N PHE A 60 -2.54 6.79 -2.23
CA PHE A 60 -2.87 6.34 -0.89
C PHE A 60 -3.44 7.48 -0.05
N GLU A 61 -4.24 7.11 0.94
CA GLU A 61 -4.60 8.02 2.01
C GLU A 61 -3.41 8.14 2.96
N GLY A 62 -3.08 9.37 3.36
CA GLY A 62 -1.97 9.63 4.25
C GLY A 62 -2.33 9.34 5.71
N GLU A 63 -1.29 9.19 6.52
CA GLU A 63 -1.41 9.08 7.98
C GLU A 63 -2.10 10.32 8.56
N GLN A 64 -2.94 10.11 9.58
CA GLN A 64 -3.57 11.20 10.32
C GLN A 64 -2.57 11.78 11.32
N LEU A 65 -1.85 12.81 10.90
CA LEU A 65 -0.84 13.48 11.72
C LEU A 65 -1.42 14.71 12.44
N ASP A 66 -1.22 14.81 13.76
CA ASP A 66 -1.66 15.94 14.58
C ASP A 66 -0.49 16.70 15.25
N GLY A 67 -0.71 17.98 15.57
CA GLY A 67 0.25 18.81 16.32
C GLY A 67 1.35 19.49 15.48
N LEU A 68 2.42 19.91 16.14
CA LEU A 68 3.52 20.65 15.50
C LEU A 68 4.39 19.77 14.59
N THR A 69 4.64 18.52 15.01
CA THR A 69 5.38 17.51 14.22
C THR A 69 4.68 17.24 12.90
N ALA A 70 3.35 17.11 12.91
CA ALA A 70 2.54 16.96 11.70
C ALA A 70 2.79 18.08 10.69
N ARG A 71 2.87 19.34 11.14
CA ARG A 71 3.09 20.48 10.24
C ARG A 71 4.41 20.38 9.49
N MET A 72 5.45 19.85 10.13
CA MET A 72 6.78 19.68 9.54
C MET A 72 6.82 18.48 8.60
N MET A 73 6.17 17.37 8.98
CA MET A 73 6.18 16.11 8.21
C MET A 73 5.16 16.07 7.06
N ARG A 74 4.16 16.96 7.06
CA ARG A 74 3.10 17.00 6.03
C ARG A 74 3.60 16.93 4.58
N PRO A 75 4.65 17.66 4.16
CA PRO A 75 5.16 17.55 2.79
C PRO A 75 5.70 16.15 2.47
N VAL A 76 6.38 15.51 3.42
CA VAL A 76 6.92 14.15 3.29
C VAL A 76 5.77 13.15 3.23
N ALA A 77 4.85 13.18 4.20
CA ALA A 77 3.68 12.32 4.23
C ALA A 77 2.84 12.45 2.94
N PHE A 78 2.68 13.67 2.42
CA PHE A 78 1.98 13.91 1.15
C PHE A 78 2.73 13.33 -0.06
N ALA A 79 4.07 13.33 -0.06
CA ALA A 79 4.86 12.70 -1.12
C ALA A 79 4.73 11.17 -1.04
N GLU A 80 4.78 10.58 0.15
CA GLU A 80 4.64 9.14 0.38
C GLU A 80 3.32 8.59 -0.16
N THR A 81 2.21 9.34 -0.05
CA THR A 81 0.91 8.92 -0.62
C THR A 81 0.94 8.66 -2.13
N ARG A 82 1.95 9.15 -2.85
CA ARG A 82 2.16 8.93 -4.28
C ARG A 82 3.35 8.04 -4.57
N TYR A 83 4.39 8.13 -3.75
CA TYR A 83 5.62 7.37 -3.95
C TYR A 83 5.42 5.88 -3.63
N ILE A 84 4.81 5.56 -2.49
CA ILE A 84 4.54 4.16 -2.10
C ILE A 84 3.70 3.41 -3.13
N PRO A 85 2.53 3.91 -3.60
CA PRO A 85 1.78 3.21 -4.64
C PRO A 85 2.53 3.12 -5.98
N TYR A 86 3.46 4.03 -6.26
CA TYR A 86 4.32 3.95 -7.45
C TYR A 86 5.34 2.81 -7.33
N LEU A 87 5.99 2.65 -6.17
CA LEU A 87 6.89 1.53 -5.91
C LEU A 87 6.15 0.19 -6.01
N LEU A 88 4.96 0.10 -5.41
CA LEU A 88 4.09 -1.08 -5.55
C LEU A 88 3.75 -1.36 -7.02
N LYS A 89 3.41 -0.33 -7.81
CA LYS A 89 3.17 -0.48 -9.25
C LYS A 89 4.37 -1.13 -9.95
N GLN A 90 5.59 -0.70 -9.65
CA GLN A 90 6.79 -1.25 -10.29
C GLN A 90 6.95 -2.75 -10.00
N VAL A 91 6.74 -3.17 -8.75
CA VAL A 91 6.81 -4.58 -8.36
C VAL A 91 5.70 -5.41 -9.00
N LEU A 92 4.48 -4.88 -9.09
CA LEU A 92 3.37 -5.53 -9.79
C LEU A 92 3.69 -5.71 -11.28
N GLU A 93 4.23 -4.70 -11.94
CA GLU A 93 4.66 -4.81 -13.35
C GLU A 93 5.81 -5.81 -13.52
N GLU A 94 6.80 -5.80 -12.64
CA GLU A 94 7.93 -6.74 -12.65
C GLU A 94 7.45 -8.20 -12.50
N SER A 95 6.37 -8.43 -11.75
CA SER A 95 5.81 -9.77 -11.56
C SER A 95 5.26 -10.40 -12.85
N GLY A 96 4.86 -9.59 -13.83
CA GLY A 96 4.32 -10.03 -15.11
C GLY A 96 2.93 -10.71 -15.06
N TYR A 97 2.22 -10.67 -13.93
CA TYR A 97 0.87 -11.26 -13.80
C TYR A 97 -0.27 -10.37 -14.31
N TRP A 98 -0.04 -9.06 -14.41
CA TRP A 98 -1.07 -8.07 -14.63
C TRP A 98 -1.01 -7.53 -16.07
N GLY A 99 -2.14 -6.99 -16.52
CA GLY A 99 -2.16 -6.15 -17.71
C GLY A 99 -1.50 -4.81 -17.42
N ALA A 100 -2.16 -3.72 -17.77
CA ALA A 100 -1.68 -2.41 -17.39
C ALA A 100 -1.92 -2.14 -15.90
N VAL A 101 -0.85 -1.72 -15.20
CA VAL A 101 -0.91 -1.21 -13.83
C VAL A 101 -0.79 0.31 -13.87
N ARG A 102 -1.68 1.04 -13.18
CA ARG A 102 -1.71 2.51 -13.22
C ARG A 102 -1.87 3.07 -11.81
N VAL A 103 -1.21 4.19 -11.53
CA VAL A 103 -1.51 4.99 -10.34
C VAL A 103 -2.42 6.15 -10.74
N VAL A 104 -3.55 6.30 -10.07
CA VAL A 104 -4.60 7.28 -10.39
C VAL A 104 -4.91 8.19 -9.19
N PRO A 105 -5.21 9.49 -9.42
CA PRO A 105 -5.44 10.44 -8.34
C PRO A 105 -6.79 10.24 -7.63
N GLN A 106 -7.74 9.59 -8.28
CA GLN A 106 -9.08 9.30 -7.75
C GLN A 106 -9.47 7.87 -8.12
N ALA A 107 -10.49 7.33 -7.43
CA ALA A 107 -11.01 6.01 -7.74
C ALA A 107 -11.44 5.94 -9.20
N ASP A 108 -10.93 4.93 -9.91
CA ASP A 108 -11.29 4.65 -11.30
C ASP A 108 -12.53 3.73 -11.30
N PRO A 109 -13.72 4.25 -11.65
CA PRO A 109 -14.93 3.45 -11.64
C PRO A 109 -14.95 2.40 -12.75
N THR A 110 -13.96 2.38 -13.65
CA THR A 110 -13.89 1.47 -14.80
C THR A 110 -12.79 0.44 -14.67
N ALA A 111 -12.03 0.47 -13.58
CA ALA A 111 -10.96 -0.48 -13.30
C ALA A 111 -11.50 -1.90 -13.17
N GLU A 112 -10.79 -2.86 -13.77
CA GLU A 112 -11.03 -4.28 -13.58
C GLU A 112 -10.68 -4.71 -12.15
N LEU A 113 -9.53 -4.25 -11.65
CA LEU A 113 -9.19 -4.24 -10.22
C LEU A 113 -8.89 -2.82 -9.75
N SER A 114 -9.49 -2.42 -8.63
CA SER A 114 -9.17 -1.20 -7.91
C SER A 114 -8.44 -1.54 -6.62
N LEU A 115 -7.24 -0.96 -6.44
CA LEU A 115 -6.47 -1.05 -5.21
C LEU A 115 -6.48 0.31 -4.51
N GLN A 116 -6.86 0.29 -3.24
CA GLN A 116 -6.83 1.43 -2.34
C GLN A 116 -5.88 1.13 -1.20
N GLY A 117 -5.10 2.13 -0.80
CA GLY A 117 -4.20 2.01 0.34
C GLY A 117 -4.36 3.18 1.29
N ARG A 118 -4.13 2.92 2.57
CA ARG A 118 -3.98 3.94 3.61
C ARG A 118 -2.69 3.69 4.37
N ILE A 119 -1.83 4.69 4.42
CA ILE A 119 -0.65 4.69 5.28
C ILE A 119 -1.15 4.85 6.71
N LEU A 120 -0.95 3.81 7.52
CA LEU A 120 -1.29 3.81 8.94
C LEU A 120 -0.15 4.38 9.77
N TYR A 121 1.09 4.11 9.36
CA TYR A 121 2.30 4.62 10.00
C TYR A 121 3.47 4.66 9.01
N SER A 122 4.26 5.74 9.01
CA SER A 122 5.54 5.81 8.31
C SER A 122 6.52 6.73 9.04
N ASP A 123 7.66 6.19 9.48
CA ASP A 123 8.74 6.98 10.12
C ASP A 123 10.12 6.79 9.47
N GLY A 124 10.16 6.14 8.31
CA GLY A 124 11.41 5.79 7.62
C GLY A 124 12.18 4.64 8.28
N PHE A 125 11.67 4.00 9.33
CA PHE A 125 12.19 2.73 9.84
C PHE A 125 11.11 1.67 9.87
N GLN A 126 9.85 2.06 10.00
CA GLN A 126 8.69 1.20 9.96
C GLN A 126 7.68 1.78 8.97
N LEU A 127 7.07 0.89 8.20
CA LEU A 127 5.98 1.21 7.30
C LEU A 127 4.82 0.28 7.59
N GLU A 128 3.63 0.86 7.80
CA GLU A 128 2.37 0.12 7.95
C GLU A 128 1.34 0.68 6.97
N VAL A 129 0.82 -0.20 6.11
CA VAL A 129 -0.17 0.16 5.09
C VAL A 129 -1.36 -0.80 5.11
N HIS A 130 -2.56 -0.25 5.25
CA HIS A 130 -3.79 -0.99 4.99
C HIS A 130 -4.06 -1.00 3.49
N ILE A 131 -4.39 -2.17 2.94
CA ILE A 131 -4.64 -2.40 1.52
C ILE A 131 -5.99 -3.04 1.34
N LEU A 132 -6.80 -2.46 0.45
CA LEU A 132 -8.08 -2.97 0.00
C LEU A 132 -8.09 -3.09 -1.52
N CYS A 133 -8.19 -4.31 -2.03
CA CYS A 133 -8.32 -4.59 -3.46
C CYS A 133 -9.70 -5.18 -3.75
N ARG A 134 -10.40 -4.58 -4.72
CA ARG A 134 -11.72 -5.02 -5.19
C ARG A 134 -11.72 -5.18 -6.69
N ASP A 135 -12.47 -6.15 -7.19
CA ASP A 135 -12.75 -6.24 -8.61
C ASP A 135 -13.92 -5.34 -9.05
N SER A 136 -14.13 -5.26 -10.35
CA SER A 136 -15.20 -4.49 -10.98
C SER A 136 -16.61 -4.91 -10.54
N THR A 137 -16.80 -6.11 -9.99
CA THR A 137 -18.07 -6.56 -9.40
C THR A 137 -18.23 -6.10 -7.95
N GLY A 138 -17.19 -5.52 -7.34
CA GLY A 138 -17.18 -5.12 -5.93
C GLY A 138 -16.67 -6.21 -4.98
N ARG A 139 -16.35 -7.40 -5.48
CA ARG A 139 -15.81 -8.50 -4.67
C ARG A 139 -14.41 -8.12 -4.18
N VAL A 140 -14.19 -8.29 -2.87
CA VAL A 140 -12.89 -8.08 -2.23
C VAL A 140 -11.97 -9.25 -2.57
N TRP A 141 -10.77 -8.93 -3.06
CA TRP A 141 -9.69 -9.89 -3.28
C TRP A 141 -8.67 -9.87 -2.15
N LEU A 142 -8.43 -8.69 -1.59
CA LEU A 142 -7.47 -8.46 -0.51
C LEU A 142 -7.99 -7.34 0.40
N ASP A 143 -7.93 -7.55 1.71
CA ASP A 143 -8.25 -6.57 2.74
C ASP A 143 -7.36 -6.88 3.96
N GLN A 144 -6.18 -6.26 4.01
CA GLN A 144 -5.14 -6.61 4.97
C GLN A 144 -4.22 -5.43 5.29
N VAL A 145 -3.65 -5.44 6.49
CA VAL A 145 -2.54 -4.57 6.89
C VAL A 145 -1.22 -5.25 6.60
N TYR A 146 -0.35 -4.57 5.86
CA TYR A 146 1.04 -4.95 5.65
C TYR A 146 1.94 -4.05 6.48
N GLN A 147 2.85 -4.67 7.21
CA GLN A 147 3.85 -3.97 8.02
C GLN A 147 5.24 -4.51 7.72
N ASP A 148 6.24 -3.64 7.78
CA ASP A 148 7.64 -3.99 7.65
C ASP A 148 8.53 -2.99 8.40
N ARG A 149 9.74 -3.43 8.74
CA ARG A 149 10.73 -2.65 9.45
C ARG A 149 12.08 -2.69 8.73
N ALA A 150 12.54 -1.53 8.30
CA ALA A 150 13.86 -1.34 7.75
C ALA A 150 14.93 -1.30 8.84
N SER A 151 16.10 -1.84 8.53
CA SER A 151 17.32 -1.76 9.32
C SER A 151 18.31 -0.80 8.67
N LEU A 152 19.40 -0.46 9.38
CA LEU A 152 20.47 0.37 8.80
C LEU A 152 21.13 -0.26 7.57
N VAL A 153 21.09 -1.59 7.46
CA VAL A 153 21.67 -2.32 6.31
C VAL A 153 20.86 -2.07 5.03
N ASP A 154 19.58 -1.73 5.17
CA ASP A 154 18.67 -1.47 4.06
C ASP A 154 18.83 -0.04 3.49
N TYR A 155 19.68 0.79 4.11
CA TYR A 155 20.03 2.14 3.66
C TYR A 155 21.51 2.19 3.23
N PRO A 156 21.85 1.77 2.00
CA PRO A 156 23.23 1.84 1.52
C PRO A 156 23.69 3.30 1.33
N ASP A 157 24.99 3.55 1.56
CA ASP A 157 25.60 4.88 1.40
C ASP A 157 25.49 5.42 -0.05
N GLU A 158 25.37 4.53 -1.04
CA GLU A 158 25.24 4.86 -2.46
C GLU A 158 23.79 4.85 -2.94
N ILE A 159 23.16 6.02 -2.96
CA ILE A 159 21.74 6.22 -3.37
C ILE A 159 21.46 5.72 -4.81
N ALA A 160 22.44 5.76 -5.71
CA ALA A 160 22.24 5.44 -7.13
C ALA A 160 21.90 3.96 -7.41
N VAL A 161 22.15 3.07 -6.44
CA VAL A 161 21.89 1.63 -6.53
C VAL A 161 20.94 1.19 -5.41
N ALA A 162 20.45 2.12 -4.59
CA ALA A 162 19.61 1.83 -3.44
C ALA A 162 18.23 1.36 -3.90
N GLU A 163 17.93 0.11 -3.57
CA GLU A 163 16.57 -0.42 -3.60
C GLU A 163 15.77 0.19 -2.44
N ASP A 164 14.46 0.35 -2.58
CA ASP A 164 13.64 0.85 -1.48
C ASP A 164 13.69 -0.16 -0.31
N PRO A 165 13.93 0.30 0.93
CA PRO A 165 14.13 -0.56 2.08
C PRO A 165 12.88 -1.37 2.45
N PHE A 166 11.69 -0.95 2.00
CA PHE A 166 10.44 -1.67 2.22
C PHE A 166 10.04 -2.52 1.02
N ARG A 167 10.96 -2.84 0.10
CA ARG A 167 10.62 -3.62 -1.09
C ARG A 167 10.00 -4.97 -0.77
N ASP A 168 10.42 -5.62 0.30
CA ASP A 168 9.86 -6.90 0.73
C ASP A 168 8.37 -6.80 1.08
N LEU A 169 7.93 -5.67 1.64
CA LEU A 169 6.51 -5.35 1.80
C LEU A 169 5.78 -5.34 0.45
N TYR A 170 6.30 -4.63 -0.54
CA TYR A 170 5.67 -4.54 -1.87
C TYR A 170 5.65 -5.90 -2.59
N VAL A 171 6.70 -6.70 -2.43
CA VAL A 171 6.78 -8.06 -2.99
C VAL A 171 5.73 -8.97 -2.37
N ARG A 172 5.56 -8.96 -1.04
CA ARG A 172 4.50 -9.74 -0.38
C ARG A 172 3.11 -9.37 -0.89
N LEU A 173 2.82 -8.07 -0.93
CA LEU A 173 1.54 -7.56 -1.44
C LEU A 173 1.31 -8.02 -2.90
N ALA A 174 2.32 -7.88 -3.76
CA ALA A 174 2.22 -8.33 -5.16
C ALA A 174 2.02 -9.85 -5.27
N ASN A 175 2.70 -10.63 -4.43
CA ASN A 175 2.57 -12.09 -4.39
C ASN A 175 1.17 -12.51 -3.94
N ASP A 176 0.60 -11.89 -2.90
CA ASP A 176 -0.75 -12.21 -2.40
C ASP A 176 -1.82 -11.91 -3.45
N LEU A 177 -1.69 -10.79 -4.17
CA LEU A 177 -2.57 -10.47 -5.30
C LEU A 177 -2.39 -11.49 -6.44
N ALA A 178 -1.17 -11.89 -6.77
CA ALA A 178 -0.91 -12.88 -7.81
C ALA A 178 -1.48 -14.26 -7.45
N LEU A 179 -1.37 -14.67 -6.19
CA LEU A 179 -1.99 -15.90 -5.68
C LEU A 179 -3.51 -15.80 -5.73
N SER A 180 -4.08 -14.65 -5.37
CA SER A 180 -5.51 -14.38 -5.48
C SER A 180 -5.99 -14.46 -6.94
N LEU A 181 -5.22 -13.96 -7.90
CA LEU A 181 -5.52 -14.07 -9.33
C LEU A 181 -5.48 -15.53 -9.80
N LYS A 182 -4.46 -16.30 -9.41
CA LYS A 182 -4.25 -17.70 -9.84
C LYS A 182 -5.40 -18.63 -9.48
N VAL A 183 -6.07 -18.38 -8.34
CA VAL A 183 -7.21 -19.20 -7.92
C VAL A 183 -8.52 -18.82 -8.60
N GLN A 184 -8.56 -17.73 -9.39
CA GLN A 184 -9.76 -17.32 -10.11
C GLN A 184 -9.99 -18.17 -11.36
N SER A 185 -11.20 -18.71 -11.49
CA SER A 185 -11.62 -19.41 -12.70
C SER A 185 -11.63 -18.47 -13.93
N ALA A 186 -11.48 -19.02 -15.13
CA ALA A 186 -11.61 -18.25 -16.37
C ALA A 186 -12.98 -17.55 -16.47
N ARG A 187 -14.05 -18.21 -16.00
CA ARG A 187 -15.39 -17.63 -15.92
C ARG A 187 -15.42 -16.40 -14.99
N THR A 188 -14.82 -16.50 -13.81
CA THR A 188 -14.76 -15.38 -12.87
C THR A 188 -14.01 -14.20 -13.47
N ARG A 189 -12.89 -14.44 -14.15
CA ARG A 189 -12.12 -13.40 -14.83
C ARG A 189 -12.93 -12.75 -15.96
N SER A 190 -13.67 -13.53 -16.76
CA SER A 190 -14.58 -12.99 -17.78
C SER A 190 -15.64 -12.07 -17.17
N ILE A 191 -16.26 -12.48 -16.05
CA ILE A 191 -17.27 -11.66 -15.37
C ILE A 191 -16.69 -10.33 -14.89
N VAL A 192 -15.45 -10.32 -14.39
CA VAL A 192 -14.75 -9.09 -14.00
C VAL A 192 -14.52 -8.18 -15.20
N LEU A 193 -14.08 -8.72 -16.33
CA LEU A 193 -13.91 -7.94 -17.57
C LEU A 193 -15.24 -7.37 -18.07
N ASP A 194 -16.29 -8.18 -18.11
CA ASP A 194 -17.63 -7.78 -18.54
C ASP A 194 -18.22 -6.69 -17.64
N ALA A 195 -18.06 -6.83 -16.31
CA ALA A 195 -18.51 -5.82 -15.36
C ALA A 195 -17.72 -4.51 -15.49
N ALA A 196 -16.41 -4.57 -15.74
CA ALA A 196 -15.60 -3.37 -15.98
C ALA A 196 -16.05 -2.63 -17.25
N LEU A 197 -16.29 -3.37 -18.34
CA LEU A 197 -16.80 -2.83 -19.60
C LEU A 197 -18.18 -2.18 -19.43
N LEU A 198 -19.10 -2.83 -18.72
CA LEU A 198 -20.43 -2.27 -18.45
C LEU A 198 -20.36 -1.01 -17.57
N ARG A 199 -19.45 -0.97 -16.59
CA ARG A 199 -19.22 0.23 -15.77
C ARG A 199 -18.67 1.39 -16.61
N TYR A 200 -17.78 1.10 -17.55
CA TYR A 200 -17.30 2.07 -18.53
C TYR A 200 -18.45 2.59 -19.40
N ALA A 201 -19.26 1.69 -19.97
CA ALA A 201 -20.42 2.06 -20.77
C ALA A 201 -21.44 2.91 -19.99
N GLN A 202 -21.69 2.57 -18.73
CA GLN A 202 -22.56 3.35 -17.83
C GLN A 202 -21.98 4.72 -17.50
N ALA A 203 -20.65 4.85 -17.36
CA ALA A 203 -20.00 6.14 -17.16
C ALA A 203 -20.14 7.06 -18.40
N LEU A 204 -20.19 6.48 -19.60
CA LEU A 204 -20.40 7.22 -20.86
C LEU A 204 -21.88 7.55 -21.11
N SER A 205 -22.79 6.61 -20.84
CA SER A 205 -24.23 6.75 -21.08
C SER A 205 -25.05 6.08 -19.97
N PRO A 206 -25.28 6.76 -18.83
CA PRO A 206 -25.98 6.17 -17.69
C PRO A 206 -27.37 5.64 -18.04
N GLU A 207 -28.14 6.40 -18.82
CA GLU A 207 -29.52 6.06 -19.18
C GLU A 207 -29.63 4.79 -20.02
N THR A 208 -28.65 4.55 -20.91
CA THR A 208 -28.63 3.37 -21.79
C THR A 208 -28.25 2.11 -21.01
N PHE A 209 -27.33 2.24 -20.04
CA PHE A 209 -26.73 1.11 -19.35
C PHE A 209 -27.28 0.84 -17.94
N ALA A 210 -28.19 1.68 -17.42
CA ALA A 210 -28.75 1.56 -16.08
C ALA A 210 -29.38 0.18 -15.76
N GLY A 211 -29.85 -0.55 -16.77
CA GLY A 211 -30.45 -1.88 -16.60
C GLY A 211 -29.46 -3.05 -16.55
N TYR A 212 -28.21 -2.87 -16.97
CA TYR A 212 -27.26 -3.96 -17.19
C TYR A 212 -26.52 -4.39 -15.92
N LEU A 213 -26.36 -3.47 -14.97
CA LEU A 213 -25.75 -3.73 -13.67
C LEU A 213 -26.77 -3.42 -12.57
N LYS A 214 -26.96 -4.36 -11.64
CA LYS A 214 -27.73 -4.10 -10.41
C LYS A 214 -26.93 -4.52 -9.19
N PRO A 215 -26.97 -3.75 -8.09
CA PRO A 215 -26.48 -4.23 -6.80
C PRO A 215 -27.23 -5.50 -6.41
N ASP A 216 -26.51 -6.45 -5.81
CA ASP A 216 -27.08 -7.57 -5.09
C ASP A 216 -27.31 -7.21 -3.61
N GLY A 217 -27.73 -8.19 -2.81
CA GLY A 217 -27.98 -7.99 -1.38
C GLY A 217 -26.72 -7.70 -0.53
N HIS A 218 -25.53 -7.68 -1.13
CA HIS A 218 -24.24 -7.50 -0.49
C HIS A 218 -23.41 -6.37 -1.12
N ASP A 219 -24.07 -5.44 -1.84
CA ASP A 219 -23.44 -4.30 -2.51
C ASP A 219 -22.44 -4.69 -3.63
N GLN A 220 -22.54 -5.92 -4.13
CA GLN A 220 -21.81 -6.39 -5.31
C GLN A 220 -22.67 -6.21 -6.55
N LEU A 221 -22.05 -5.94 -7.69
CA LEU A 221 -22.75 -5.74 -8.95
C LEU A 221 -23.00 -7.08 -9.64
N ARG A 222 -24.27 -7.36 -9.93
CA ARG A 222 -24.70 -8.49 -10.74
C ARG A 222 -25.08 -8.03 -12.14
N ILE A 223 -24.41 -8.63 -13.12
CA ILE A 223 -24.72 -8.48 -14.55
C ILE A 223 -26.11 -9.08 -14.83
N GLN A 224 -27.04 -8.28 -15.34
CA GLN A 224 -28.39 -8.73 -15.71
C GLN A 224 -28.50 -9.18 -17.16
N GLY A 225 -27.57 -8.73 -18.00
CA GLY A 225 -27.45 -9.08 -19.41
C GLY A 225 -26.16 -8.49 -19.96
N LEU A 226 -25.77 -8.91 -21.16
CA LEU A 226 -24.72 -8.28 -21.94
C LEU A 226 -25.35 -7.77 -23.24
N PRO A 227 -24.94 -6.60 -23.77
CA PRO A 227 -25.29 -6.22 -25.12
C PRO A 227 -24.90 -7.33 -26.10
N ALA A 228 -25.66 -7.46 -27.20
CA ALA A 228 -25.30 -8.43 -28.23
C ALA A 228 -23.92 -8.06 -28.80
N ARG A 229 -23.07 -9.05 -29.12
CA ARG A 229 -21.73 -8.78 -29.67
C ARG A 229 -21.76 -8.06 -31.01
N ASP A 230 -22.88 -8.14 -31.73
CA ASP A 230 -23.13 -7.50 -33.03
C ASP A 230 -23.97 -6.21 -32.89
N ASP A 231 -24.06 -5.64 -31.69
CA ASP A 231 -24.77 -4.38 -31.44
C ASP A 231 -24.03 -3.21 -32.10
N PRO A 232 -24.72 -2.30 -32.82
CA PRO A 232 -24.12 -1.07 -33.38
C PRO A 232 -23.34 -0.23 -32.37
N MET A 233 -23.56 -0.42 -31.08
CA MET A 233 -22.77 0.19 -30.01
C MET A 233 -21.27 -0.18 -30.01
N TYR A 234 -20.89 -1.28 -30.67
CA TYR A 234 -19.49 -1.74 -30.79
C TYR A 234 -18.77 -1.27 -32.07
N GLU A 235 -19.46 -0.55 -32.98
CA GLU A 235 -18.85 0.11 -34.16
C GLU A 235 -18.53 1.59 -33.88
#